data_AF-A0A6G0UWU6-F1
#
_entry.id   AF-A0A6G0UWU6-F1
#
_cell.length_a   1.000
_cell.length_b   1.000
_cell.length_c   1.000
_cell.angle_alpha   90.00
_cell.angle_beta   90.00
_cell.angle_gamma   90.00
#
_symmetry.space_group_name_H-M   'P 1'
#
loop_
_entity.id
_entity.type
_entity.pdbx_description
1 polymer ?
#
loop_
_entity_poly.entity_id
_entity_poly.type
_entity_poly.pdbx_seq_one_letter_code
_entity_poly.pdbx_strand_id
1 'polypeptide(L)'
;MKPSLWTAPDGSIMYLPYEYQNPVEKRFWDPFLMHRLFHRYWGTCFAIVGIYILTIYGLAKFMKNRQALVLKKPLIIWNSALAIFSMVATWRFAEESLYVYNKATFTEAICYSMDPRGPAAFWACLFALSKVFELFDTVFLVLRKRPLIFLHWYHHAVVLIYTWHSTTELTAAGRWFIFMNYGVHSIMYTYYALTSMGYRIPKPLAASVTILQTTQMLVGVYLSVSVALLKFNNPDQPCQQSNQNLGICFFIYATFAFLFMRFFFRTYFSKSGKEKKNE
;
A
#
# COMPACT_ATOMS: atom_id res chain seq x y z
N MET A 1 10.01 -17.14 18.62
CA MET A 1 8.61 -17.17 19.13
C MET A 1 7.92 -18.42 18.64
N LYS A 2 6.97 -19.03 19.39
CA LYS A 2 6.27 -20.24 18.93
C LYS A 2 5.16 -19.86 17.93
N PRO A 3 5.23 -20.25 16.65
CA PRO A 3 4.18 -19.97 15.68
C PRO A 3 2.93 -20.79 15.98
N SER A 4 1.78 -20.30 15.52
CA SER A 4 0.49 -20.97 15.59
C SER A 4 -0.10 -21.14 14.19
N LEU A 5 -0.98 -22.13 14.03
CA LEU A 5 -1.66 -22.43 12.78
C LEU A 5 -3.14 -22.09 12.91
N TRP A 6 -3.64 -21.24 12.01
CA TRP A 6 -5.06 -21.00 11.83
C TRP A 6 -5.51 -21.74 10.57
N THR A 7 -6.58 -22.53 10.69
CA THR A 7 -7.11 -23.34 9.59
C THR A 7 -8.50 -22.85 9.18
N ALA A 8 -8.70 -22.72 7.87
CA ALA A 8 -9.98 -22.41 7.24
C ALA A 8 -10.22 -23.36 6.06
N PRO A 9 -11.46 -23.47 5.55
CA PRO A 9 -11.76 -24.34 4.41
C PRO A 9 -10.94 -24.03 3.16
N ASP A 10 -10.59 -22.76 2.96
CA ASP A 10 -9.91 -22.25 1.75
C ASP A 10 -8.38 -22.18 1.89
N GLY A 11 -7.82 -22.55 3.06
CA GLY A 11 -6.38 -22.52 3.32
C GLY A 11 -6.00 -22.47 4.79
N SER A 12 -4.70 -22.51 5.06
CA SER A 12 -4.14 -22.37 6.41
C SER A 12 -3.15 -21.21 6.47
N ILE A 13 -3.11 -20.52 7.61
CA ILE A 13 -2.23 -19.39 7.85
C ILE A 13 -1.36 -19.69 9.06
N MET A 14 -0.04 -19.69 8.86
CA MET A 14 0.95 -19.72 9.94
C MET A 14 1.24 -18.30 10.40
N TYR A 15 1.08 -18.05 11.70
CA TYR A 15 1.16 -16.71 12.26
C TYR A 15 1.86 -16.66 13.62
N LEU A 16 2.33 -15.47 14.01
CA LEU A 16 2.82 -15.19 15.35
C LEU A 16 1.66 -14.66 16.22
N PRO A 17 1.35 -15.32 17.35
CA PRO A 17 0.28 -14.86 18.22
C PRO A 17 0.66 -13.54 18.91
N TYR A 18 -0.30 -12.61 18.95
CA TYR A 18 -0.18 -11.36 19.69
C TYR A 18 -1.55 -10.99 20.29
N GLU A 19 -1.55 -10.61 21.57
CA GLU A 19 -2.74 -10.19 22.29
C GLU A 19 -2.76 -8.67 22.41
N TYR A 20 -3.73 -8.06 21.75
CA TYR A 20 -3.98 -6.62 21.85
C TYR A 20 -4.63 -6.26 23.17
N GLN A 21 -4.16 -5.19 23.81
CA GLN A 21 -4.72 -4.70 25.08
C GLN A 21 -6.18 -4.26 24.95
N ASN A 22 -6.55 -3.65 23.81
CA ASN A 22 -7.91 -3.19 23.55
C ASN A 22 -8.37 -3.60 22.13
N PRO A 23 -8.95 -4.80 21.95
CA PRO A 23 -9.26 -5.33 20.62
C PRO A 23 -10.69 -4.99 20.15
N VAL A 24 -11.04 -3.71 20.08
CA VAL A 24 -12.40 -3.24 19.67
C VAL A 24 -12.79 -3.75 18.28
N GLU A 25 -11.82 -3.89 17.37
CA GLU A 25 -12.01 -4.33 16.00
C GLU A 25 -12.64 -5.72 15.91
N LYS A 26 -12.39 -6.59 16.90
CA LYS A 26 -12.94 -7.95 16.95
C LYS A 26 -14.47 -7.97 16.94
N ARG A 27 -15.13 -6.89 17.38
CA ARG A 27 -16.61 -6.78 17.34
C ARG A 27 -17.16 -6.73 15.91
N PHE A 28 -16.36 -6.27 14.95
CA PHE A 28 -16.77 -6.05 13.56
C PHE A 28 -16.02 -6.96 12.58
N TRP A 29 -15.26 -7.92 13.10
CA TRP A 29 -14.33 -8.73 12.33
C TRP A 29 -14.71 -10.21 12.35
N ASP A 30 -15.02 -10.75 11.18
CA ASP A 30 -15.14 -12.19 10.96
C ASP A 30 -14.00 -12.66 10.06
N PRO A 31 -12.97 -13.33 10.61
CA PRO A 31 -11.81 -13.76 9.84
C PRO A 31 -12.15 -14.83 8.80
N PHE A 32 -13.10 -15.72 9.10
CA PHE A 32 -13.47 -16.80 8.19
C PHE A 32 -14.26 -16.27 7.00
N LEU A 33 -15.20 -15.36 7.25
CA LEU A 33 -15.95 -14.70 6.19
C LEU A 33 -15.02 -13.91 5.28
N MET A 34 -14.15 -13.08 5.84
CA MET A 34 -13.27 -12.22 5.06
C MET A 34 -12.25 -13.02 4.25
N HIS A 35 -11.64 -14.04 4.85
CA HIS A 35 -10.74 -14.94 4.13
C HIS A 35 -11.45 -15.62 2.95
N ARG A 36 -12.66 -16.16 3.16
CA ARG A 36 -13.47 -16.76 2.09
C ARG A 36 -13.83 -15.76 0.99
N LEU A 37 -14.20 -14.53 1.35
CA LEU A 37 -14.55 -13.49 0.38
C LEU A 37 -13.36 -13.14 -0.51
N PHE A 38 -12.17 -12.93 0.07
CA PHE A 38 -10.98 -12.68 -0.73
C PHE A 38 -10.61 -13.89 -1.59
N HIS A 39 -10.63 -15.11 -1.05
CA HIS A 39 -10.36 -16.32 -1.85
C HIS A 39 -11.29 -16.47 -3.06
N ARG A 40 -12.59 -16.21 -2.87
CA ARG A 40 -13.59 -16.38 -3.92
C ARG A 40 -13.63 -15.21 -4.92
N TYR A 41 -13.40 -13.99 -4.45
CA TYR A 41 -13.65 -12.77 -5.23
C TYR A 41 -12.42 -11.90 -5.48
N TRP A 42 -11.20 -12.31 -5.13
CA TRP A 42 -10.00 -11.50 -5.38
C TRP A 42 -9.87 -11.09 -6.86
N GLY A 43 -10.26 -11.97 -7.80
CA GLY A 43 -10.20 -11.72 -9.24
C GLY A 43 -11.10 -10.57 -9.74
N THR A 44 -12.05 -10.11 -8.92
CA THR A 44 -12.85 -8.91 -9.24
C THR A 44 -12.00 -7.65 -9.32
N CYS A 45 -10.79 -7.64 -8.74
CA CYS A 45 -9.83 -6.54 -8.87
C CYS A 45 -9.49 -6.22 -10.34
N PHE A 46 -9.43 -7.22 -11.22
CA PHE A 46 -9.17 -7.00 -12.65
C PHE A 46 -10.29 -6.21 -13.32
N ALA A 47 -11.55 -6.54 -12.99
CA ALA A 47 -12.70 -5.78 -13.47
C ALA A 47 -12.70 -4.35 -12.93
N ILE A 48 -12.37 -4.16 -11.65
CA ILE A 48 -12.24 -2.81 -11.04
C ILE A 48 -11.15 -2.01 -11.76
N VAL A 49 -9.98 -2.59 -12.03
CA VAL A 49 -8.90 -1.92 -12.78
C VAL A 49 -9.32 -1.60 -14.21
N GLY A 50 -10.03 -2.51 -14.89
CA GLY A 50 -10.57 -2.25 -16.23
C GLY A 50 -11.53 -1.06 -16.24
N ILE A 51 -12.48 -1.03 -15.30
CA ILE A 51 -13.41 0.09 -15.12
C ILE A 51 -12.66 1.38 -14.80
N TYR A 52 -11.66 1.33 -13.93
CA TYR A 52 -10.82 2.46 -13.58
C TYR A 52 -10.09 3.04 -14.79
N ILE A 53 -9.44 2.20 -15.61
CA ILE A 53 -8.75 2.62 -16.83
C ILE A 53 -9.73 3.26 -17.81
N LEU A 54 -10.88 2.63 -18.06
CA LEU A 54 -11.92 3.20 -18.92
C LEU A 54 -12.42 4.55 -18.40
N THR A 55 -12.59 4.67 -17.08
CA THR A 55 -13.04 5.90 -16.43
C THR A 55 -12.01 7.02 -16.59
N ILE A 56 -10.73 6.80 -16.32
CA ILE A 56 -9.71 7.85 -16.42
C ILE A 56 -9.54 8.35 -17.86
N TYR A 57 -9.54 7.46 -18.86
CA TYR A 57 -9.40 7.85 -20.27
C TYR A 57 -10.68 8.48 -20.82
N GLY A 58 -11.84 7.93 -20.47
CA GLY A 58 -13.14 8.49 -20.82
C GLY A 58 -13.32 9.90 -20.24
N LEU A 59 -12.98 10.07 -18.97
CA LEU A 59 -13.07 11.35 -18.28
C LEU A 59 -12.05 12.36 -18.82
N ALA A 60 -10.83 11.92 -19.15
CA ALA A 60 -9.84 12.78 -19.80
C ALA A 60 -10.32 13.29 -21.16
N LYS A 61 -10.96 12.43 -21.97
CA LYS A 61 -11.59 12.81 -23.25
C LYS A 61 -12.74 13.78 -23.03
N PHE A 62 -13.62 13.51 -22.07
CA PHE A 62 -14.74 14.38 -21.72
C PHE A 62 -14.30 15.78 -21.26
N MET A 63 -13.21 15.84 -20.49
CA MET A 63 -12.66 17.09 -19.97
C MET A 63 -11.86 17.87 -21.00
N LYS A 64 -11.51 17.30 -22.17
CA LYS A 64 -10.66 17.95 -23.19
C LYS A 64 -11.12 19.38 -23.50
N ASN A 65 -12.40 19.57 -23.78
CA ASN A 65 -13.00 20.85 -24.18
C ASN A 65 -13.66 21.63 -23.01
N ARG A 66 -13.44 21.22 -21.75
CA ARG A 66 -14.04 21.85 -20.56
C ARG A 66 -12.99 22.59 -19.74
N GLN A 67 -13.40 23.53 -18.89
CA GLN A 67 -12.49 24.14 -17.93
C GLN A 67 -12.15 23.17 -16.78
N ALA A 68 -11.00 23.36 -16.15
CA ALA A 68 -10.61 22.56 -14.99
C ALA A 68 -11.55 22.83 -13.80
N LEU A 69 -12.01 21.78 -13.12
CA LEU A 69 -12.91 21.94 -11.99
C LEU A 69 -12.16 22.42 -10.74
N VAL A 70 -12.78 23.34 -9.99
CA VAL A 70 -12.28 23.83 -8.70
C VAL A 70 -12.80 22.94 -7.57
N LEU A 71 -12.11 21.83 -7.31
CA LEU A 71 -12.52 20.81 -6.33
C LEU A 71 -11.86 20.98 -4.96
N LYS A 72 -11.70 22.23 -4.47
CA LYS A 72 -10.96 22.50 -3.23
C LYS A 72 -11.56 21.79 -2.01
N LYS A 73 -12.85 22.00 -1.72
CA LYS A 73 -13.52 21.39 -0.54
C LYS A 73 -13.54 19.86 -0.60
N PRO A 74 -13.95 19.21 -1.71
CA PRO A 74 -13.90 17.75 -1.81
C PRO A 74 -12.49 17.18 -1.58
N LEU A 75 -11.45 17.81 -2.15
CA LEU A 75 -10.07 17.36 -1.96
C LEU A 75 -9.57 17.50 -0.52
N ILE A 76 -9.97 18.57 0.19
CA ILE A 76 -9.60 18.73 1.59
C ILE A 76 -10.22 17.58 2.40
N ILE A 77 -11.54 17.35 2.25
CA ILE A 77 -12.26 16.29 2.97
C ILE A 77 -11.64 14.92 2.64
N TRP A 78 -11.42 14.65 1.35
CA TRP A 78 -10.86 13.39 0.88
C TRP A 78 -9.46 13.11 1.43
N ASN A 79 -8.52 14.05 1.25
CA ASN A 79 -7.15 13.88 1.73
C ASN A 79 -7.09 13.81 3.27
N SER A 80 -7.92 14.61 3.97
CA SER A 80 -8.00 14.54 5.44
C SER A 80 -8.56 13.20 5.92
N ALA A 81 -9.58 12.66 5.25
CA ALA A 81 -10.12 11.34 5.58
C ALA A 81 -9.09 10.22 5.40
N LEU A 82 -8.39 10.20 4.26
CA LEU A 82 -7.32 9.22 4.01
C LEU A 82 -6.13 9.39 4.95
N ALA A 83 -5.79 10.63 5.33
CA ALA A 83 -4.75 10.89 6.32
C ALA A 83 -5.12 10.34 7.70
N ILE A 84 -6.33 10.62 8.20
CA ILE A 84 -6.83 10.13 9.48
C ILE A 84 -6.92 8.60 9.48
N PHE A 85 -7.51 8.02 8.44
CA PHE A 85 -7.56 6.57 8.26
C PHE A 85 -6.16 5.95 8.35
N SER A 86 -5.20 6.49 7.59
CA SER A 86 -3.82 5.97 7.58
C SER A 86 -3.12 6.17 8.92
N MET A 87 -3.36 7.27 9.64
CA MET A 87 -2.79 7.51 10.97
C MET A 87 -3.31 6.51 12.01
N VAL A 88 -4.63 6.29 12.06
CA VAL A 88 -5.25 5.32 12.98
C VAL A 88 -4.77 3.92 12.63
N ALA A 89 -4.77 3.55 11.35
CA ALA A 89 -4.27 2.27 10.89
C ALA A 89 -2.79 2.07 11.25
N THR A 90 -1.94 3.09 11.06
CA THR A 90 -0.51 3.04 11.45
C THR A 90 -0.36 2.76 12.94
N TRP A 91 -1.07 3.49 13.80
CA TRP A 91 -1.03 3.25 15.25
C TRP A 91 -1.42 1.82 15.57
N ARG A 92 -2.62 1.39 15.14
CA ARG A 92 -3.16 0.08 15.51
C ARG A 92 -2.33 -1.08 14.96
N PHE A 93 -1.75 -0.92 13.77
CA PHE A 93 -0.87 -1.90 13.17
C PHE A 93 0.55 -1.90 13.80
N ALA A 94 0.99 -0.76 14.37
CA ALA A 94 2.27 -0.65 15.06
C ALA A 94 2.35 -1.52 16.31
N GLU A 95 1.25 -1.69 17.06
CA GLU A 95 1.23 -2.48 18.31
C GLU A 95 1.76 -3.91 18.08
N GLU A 96 1.21 -4.65 17.11
CA GLU A 96 1.73 -5.97 16.73
C GLU A 96 3.09 -5.87 16.05
N SER A 97 3.26 -4.95 15.09
CA SER A 97 4.49 -4.90 14.28
C SER A 97 5.73 -4.61 15.12
N LEU A 98 5.63 -3.69 16.09
CA LEU A 98 6.70 -3.39 17.03
C LEU A 98 6.93 -4.53 18.02
N TYR A 99 5.88 -5.23 18.45
CA TYR A 99 6.03 -6.42 19.28
C TYR A 99 6.83 -7.51 18.56
N VAL A 100 6.47 -7.82 17.31
CA VAL A 100 7.18 -8.79 16.47
C VAL A 100 8.61 -8.32 16.20
N TYR A 101 8.82 -7.05 15.87
CA TYR A 101 10.17 -6.49 15.65
C TYR A 101 11.10 -6.71 16.85
N ASN A 102 10.60 -6.53 18.08
CA ASN A 102 11.41 -6.61 19.29
C ASN A 102 11.61 -8.03 19.83
N LYS A 103 10.74 -8.98 19.48
CA LYS A 103 10.68 -10.30 20.12
C LYS A 103 10.88 -11.49 19.18
N ALA A 104 10.62 -11.31 17.88
CA ALA A 104 10.81 -12.35 16.88
C ALA A 104 12.21 -12.21 16.24
N THR A 105 12.77 -13.32 15.75
CA THR A 105 13.92 -13.24 14.86
C THR A 105 13.50 -12.63 13.51
N PHE A 106 14.46 -12.12 12.74
CA PHE A 106 14.17 -11.57 11.41
C PHE A 106 13.43 -12.58 10.52
N THR A 107 13.87 -13.84 10.53
CA THR A 107 13.25 -14.93 9.77
C THR A 107 11.81 -15.18 10.21
N GLU A 108 11.55 -15.25 11.52
CA GLU A 108 10.19 -15.39 12.05
C GLU A 108 9.30 -14.22 11.65
N ALA A 109 9.84 -13.01 11.70
CA ALA A 109 9.12 -11.77 11.39
C ALA A 109 8.66 -11.67 9.93
N ILE A 110 9.37 -12.29 8.98
CA ILE A 110 9.05 -12.24 7.54
C ILE A 110 8.42 -13.53 7.00
N CYS A 111 8.48 -14.64 7.75
CA CYS A 111 7.89 -15.92 7.34
C CYS A 111 6.61 -16.31 8.10
N TYR A 112 6.33 -15.72 9.25
CA TYR A 112 5.07 -15.94 9.96
C TYR A 112 4.19 -14.69 9.93
N SER A 113 2.93 -14.88 9.55
CA SER A 113 1.97 -13.81 9.36
C SER A 113 1.39 -13.27 10.67
N MET A 114 0.49 -12.31 10.55
CA MET A 114 -0.32 -11.76 11.64
C MET A 114 -1.46 -12.72 12.00
N ASP A 115 -1.94 -12.69 13.25
CA ASP A 115 -3.08 -13.52 13.67
C ASP A 115 -4.32 -13.15 12.85
N PRO A 116 -4.91 -14.07 12.07
CA PRO A 116 -6.10 -13.79 11.27
C PRO A 116 -7.27 -13.24 12.09
N ARG A 117 -7.34 -13.57 13.39
CA ARG A 117 -8.40 -13.12 14.32
C ARG A 117 -8.06 -11.79 15.01
N GLY A 118 -6.85 -11.29 14.81
CA GLY A 118 -6.33 -10.10 15.47
C GLY A 118 -6.75 -8.80 14.78
N PRO A 119 -6.74 -7.67 15.50
CA PRO A 119 -6.88 -6.34 14.92
C PRO A 119 -5.96 -6.05 13.72
N ALA A 120 -4.73 -6.57 13.68
CA ALA A 120 -3.86 -6.39 12.50
C ALA A 120 -4.47 -6.96 11.23
N ALA A 121 -5.06 -8.16 11.26
CA ALA A 121 -5.71 -8.76 10.10
C ALA A 121 -6.94 -7.95 9.64
N PHE A 122 -7.71 -7.39 10.59
CA PHE A 122 -8.78 -6.44 10.28
C PHE A 122 -8.25 -5.21 9.54
N TRP A 123 -7.18 -4.59 10.04
CA TRP A 123 -6.56 -3.43 9.41
C TRP A 123 -5.86 -3.78 8.09
N ALA A 124 -5.38 -5.00 7.90
CA ALA A 124 -4.88 -5.51 6.62
C ALA A 124 -6.01 -5.72 5.60
N CYS A 125 -7.20 -6.13 6.03
CA CYS A 125 -8.38 -6.16 5.17
C CYS A 125 -8.80 -4.73 4.75
N LEU A 126 -8.88 -3.80 5.69
CA LEU A 126 -9.16 -2.39 5.37
C LEU A 126 -8.10 -1.79 4.44
N PHE A 127 -6.84 -2.22 4.55
CA PHE A 127 -5.78 -1.83 3.62
C PHE A 127 -6.08 -2.28 2.19
N ALA A 128 -6.50 -3.52 2.01
CA ALA A 128 -6.88 -4.05 0.70
C ALA A 128 -8.07 -3.29 0.11
N LEU A 129 -9.07 -2.97 0.93
CA LEU A 129 -10.23 -2.19 0.51
C LEU A 129 -9.85 -0.73 0.20
N SER A 130 -8.91 -0.12 0.95
CA SER A 130 -8.48 1.27 0.73
C SER A 130 -7.94 1.49 -0.67
N LYS A 131 -7.29 0.48 -1.28
CA LYS A 131 -6.74 0.59 -2.64
C LYS A 131 -7.80 0.88 -3.70
N VAL A 132 -9.04 0.45 -3.50
CA VAL A 132 -10.17 0.79 -4.38
C VAL A 132 -10.54 2.26 -4.22
N PHE A 133 -10.58 2.76 -2.99
CA PHE A 133 -10.86 4.17 -2.71
C PHE A 133 -9.74 5.07 -3.25
N GLU A 134 -8.48 4.69 -3.11
CA GLU A 134 -7.33 5.45 -3.61
C GLU A 134 -7.37 5.68 -5.14
N LEU A 135 -8.13 4.88 -5.92
CA LEU A 135 -8.34 5.12 -7.36
C LEU A 135 -9.00 6.48 -7.65
N PHE A 136 -9.78 7.01 -6.70
CA PHE A 136 -10.41 8.33 -6.84
C PHE A 136 -9.38 9.47 -6.85
N ASP A 137 -8.16 9.27 -6.33
CA ASP A 137 -7.08 10.27 -6.43
C ASP A 137 -6.82 10.63 -7.90
N THR A 138 -6.78 9.63 -8.76
CA THR A 138 -6.58 9.81 -10.19
C THR A 138 -7.77 10.50 -10.86
N VAL A 139 -9.00 10.17 -10.43
CA VAL A 139 -10.22 10.85 -10.89
C VAL A 139 -10.14 12.35 -10.58
N PHE A 140 -9.75 12.72 -9.35
CA PHE A 140 -9.56 14.13 -8.97
C PHE A 140 -8.48 14.83 -9.80
N LEU A 141 -7.38 14.14 -10.13
CA LEU A 141 -6.34 14.70 -10.99
C LEU A 141 -6.87 15.01 -12.39
N VAL A 142 -7.60 14.07 -13.00
CA VAL A 142 -8.19 14.24 -14.35
C VAL A 142 -9.22 15.37 -14.38
N LEU A 143 -10.13 15.43 -13.40
CA LEU A 143 -11.12 16.51 -13.29
C LEU A 143 -10.50 17.90 -13.12
N ARG A 144 -9.31 17.97 -12.54
CA ARG A 144 -8.55 19.22 -12.36
C ARG A 144 -7.58 19.51 -13.51
N LYS A 145 -7.58 18.69 -14.57
CA LYS A 145 -6.62 18.76 -15.68
C LYS A 145 -5.16 18.79 -15.22
N ARG A 146 -4.86 18.05 -14.15
CA ARG A 146 -3.47 17.84 -13.71
C ARG A 146 -2.82 16.74 -14.55
N PRO A 147 -1.49 16.80 -14.78
CA PRO A 147 -0.81 15.82 -15.61
C PRO A 147 -0.94 14.43 -15.01
N LEU A 148 -1.50 13.50 -15.79
CA LEU A 148 -1.61 12.10 -15.43
C LEU A 148 -0.30 11.38 -15.77
N ILE A 149 0.62 11.33 -14.81
CA ILE A 149 1.91 10.64 -15.01
C ILE A 149 1.72 9.12 -15.01
N PHE A 150 2.49 8.42 -15.86
CA PHE A 150 2.45 6.97 -15.96
C PHE A 150 2.59 6.28 -14.60
N LEU A 151 3.59 6.72 -13.81
CA LEU A 151 3.87 6.17 -12.49
C LEU A 151 2.64 6.14 -11.58
N HIS A 152 1.80 7.17 -11.60
CA HIS A 152 0.66 7.29 -10.69
C HIS A 152 -0.43 6.27 -11.03
N TRP A 153 -0.97 6.30 -12.25
CA TRP A 153 -2.09 5.41 -12.58
C TRP A 153 -1.66 3.95 -12.67
N TYR A 154 -0.44 3.68 -13.14
CA TYR A 154 0.14 2.34 -13.18
C TYR A 154 0.31 1.78 -11.77
N HIS A 155 0.86 2.58 -10.85
CA HIS A 155 0.98 2.21 -9.45
C HIS A 155 -0.38 1.82 -8.86
N HIS A 156 -1.38 2.70 -8.96
CA HIS A 156 -2.72 2.44 -8.39
C HIS A 156 -3.38 1.16 -8.94
N ALA A 157 -3.23 0.88 -10.24
CA ALA A 157 -3.75 -0.35 -10.83
C ALA A 157 -3.02 -1.60 -10.30
N VAL A 158 -1.69 -1.58 -10.28
CA VAL A 158 -0.87 -2.74 -9.91
C VAL A 158 -0.96 -3.03 -8.40
N VAL A 159 -0.91 -2.01 -7.54
CA VAL A 159 -1.03 -2.22 -6.09
C VAL A 159 -2.39 -2.78 -5.70
N LEU A 160 -3.48 -2.40 -6.39
CA LEU A 160 -4.80 -2.96 -6.15
C LEU A 160 -4.82 -4.46 -6.43
N ILE A 161 -4.37 -4.87 -7.63
CA ILE A 161 -4.31 -6.28 -8.04
C ILE A 161 -3.46 -7.09 -7.07
N TYR A 162 -2.24 -6.59 -6.78
CA TYR A 162 -1.31 -7.31 -5.93
C TYR A 162 -1.79 -7.43 -4.49
N THR A 163 -2.35 -6.37 -3.92
CA THR A 163 -2.84 -6.41 -2.54
C THR A 163 -3.97 -7.43 -2.42
N TRP A 164 -4.93 -7.42 -3.35
CA TRP A 164 -6.07 -8.35 -3.32
C TRP A 164 -5.64 -9.81 -3.50
N HIS A 165 -4.69 -10.07 -4.41
CA HIS A 165 -4.08 -11.38 -4.55
C HIS A 165 -3.35 -11.81 -3.27
N SER A 166 -2.55 -10.92 -2.68
CA SER A 166 -1.74 -11.19 -1.49
C SER A 166 -2.56 -11.39 -0.20
N THR A 167 -3.74 -10.78 -0.11
CA THR A 167 -4.67 -10.97 1.01
C THR A 167 -5.21 -12.40 1.08
N THR A 168 -5.29 -13.13 -0.03
CA THR A 168 -5.75 -14.54 -0.02
C THR A 168 -4.84 -15.40 0.88
N GLU A 169 -3.52 -15.25 0.74
CA GLU A 169 -2.54 -16.00 1.53
C GLU A 169 -2.24 -15.37 2.90
N LEU A 170 -2.75 -14.15 3.14
CA LEU A 170 -2.34 -13.25 4.24
C LEU A 170 -0.82 -13.29 4.40
N THR A 171 -0.09 -12.90 3.36
CA THR A 171 1.37 -13.10 3.29
C THR A 171 2.11 -12.52 4.48
N ALA A 172 3.10 -13.25 5.01
CA ALA A 172 3.83 -12.85 6.21
C ALA A 172 4.61 -11.54 6.03
N ALA A 173 5.38 -11.44 4.94
CA ALA A 173 6.08 -10.20 4.59
C ALA A 173 5.10 -9.03 4.38
N GLY A 174 3.84 -9.32 4.02
CA GLY A 174 2.73 -8.38 3.94
C GLY A 174 2.61 -7.46 5.14
N ARG A 175 2.89 -7.95 6.36
CA ARG A 175 2.91 -7.15 7.60
C ARG A 175 3.74 -5.87 7.42
N TRP A 176 4.98 -6.01 6.95
CA TRP A 176 5.91 -4.89 6.83
C TRP A 176 5.53 -3.94 5.70
N PHE A 177 5.07 -4.49 4.57
CA PHE A 177 4.60 -3.69 3.44
C PHE A 177 3.41 -2.81 3.83
N ILE A 178 2.43 -3.38 4.54
CA ILE A 178 1.24 -2.67 5.02
C ILE A 178 1.64 -1.61 6.05
N PHE A 179 2.45 -1.98 7.05
CA PHE A 179 2.87 -1.06 8.10
C PHE A 179 3.60 0.16 7.55
N MET A 180 4.59 -0.05 6.67
CA MET A 180 5.31 1.04 6.02
C MET A 180 4.38 1.88 5.15
N ASN A 181 3.49 1.25 4.37
CA ASN A 181 2.57 1.99 3.50
C ASN A 181 1.62 2.88 4.29
N TYR A 182 1.03 2.38 5.38
CA TYR A 182 0.18 3.20 6.24
C TYR A 182 0.93 4.42 6.80
N GLY A 183 2.16 4.21 7.29
CA GLY A 183 2.97 5.32 7.83
C GLY A 183 3.39 6.35 6.77
N VAL A 184 3.73 5.90 5.56
CA VAL A 184 4.05 6.82 4.46
C VAL A 184 2.79 7.52 3.94
N HIS A 185 1.66 6.82 3.84
CA HIS A 185 0.37 7.39 3.41
C HIS A 185 -0.18 8.39 4.42
N SER A 186 -0.01 8.18 5.73
CA SER A 186 -0.40 9.18 6.72
C SER A 186 0.34 10.50 6.51
N ILE A 187 1.64 10.45 6.20
CA ILE A 187 2.44 11.64 5.93
C ILE A 187 2.05 12.26 4.57
N MET A 188 1.95 11.44 3.52
CA MET A 188 1.64 11.89 2.16
C MET A 188 0.26 12.56 2.07
N TYR A 189 -0.79 11.94 2.61
CA TYR A 189 -2.13 12.51 2.57
C TYR A 189 -2.28 13.72 3.47
N THR A 190 -1.56 13.78 4.61
CA THR A 190 -1.49 15.00 5.43
C THR A 190 -0.86 16.15 4.63
N TYR A 191 0.23 15.88 3.90
CA TYR A 191 0.83 16.85 2.98
C TYR A 191 -0.17 17.31 1.89
N TYR A 192 -0.93 16.39 1.29
CA TYR A 192 -1.96 16.74 0.30
C TYR A 192 -3.16 17.50 0.87
N ALA A 193 -3.56 17.20 2.11
CA ALA A 193 -4.61 17.94 2.80
C ALA A 193 -4.19 19.39 3.05
N LEU A 194 -2.99 19.60 3.60
CA LEU A 194 -2.45 20.94 3.89
C LEU A 194 -2.26 21.77 2.60
N THR A 195 -1.70 21.16 1.55
CA THR A 195 -1.56 21.84 0.26
C THR A 195 -2.92 22.16 -0.38
N SER A 196 -3.94 21.31 -0.19
CA SER A 196 -5.31 21.57 -0.65
C SER A 196 -6.00 22.69 0.12
N MET A 197 -5.67 22.90 1.39
CA MET A 197 -6.15 24.05 2.19
C MET A 197 -5.53 25.38 1.72
N GLY A 198 -4.37 25.32 1.07
CA GLY A 198 -3.64 26.49 0.53
C GLY A 198 -2.36 26.81 1.28
N TYR A 199 -1.94 25.96 2.22
CA TYR A 199 -0.66 26.13 2.91
C TYR A 199 0.51 25.89 1.96
N ARG A 200 1.50 26.79 1.99
CA ARG A 200 2.75 26.64 1.22
C ARG A 200 3.73 25.79 2.04
N ILE A 201 3.83 24.52 1.67
CA ILE A 201 4.73 23.59 2.34
C ILE A 201 6.18 23.80 1.86
N PRO A 202 7.17 23.86 2.77
CA PRO A 202 8.58 23.99 2.39
C PRO A 202 9.04 22.85 1.47
N LYS A 203 9.88 23.18 0.49
CA LYS A 203 10.46 22.19 -0.46
C LYS A 203 11.14 20.99 0.23
N PRO A 204 11.87 21.13 1.35
CA PRO A 204 12.46 19.98 2.03
C PRO A 204 11.43 18.97 2.53
N LEU A 205 10.25 19.43 2.98
CA LEU A 205 9.17 18.57 3.44
C LEU A 205 8.48 17.86 2.26
N ALA A 206 8.35 18.51 1.10
CA ALA A 206 7.90 17.82 -0.11
C ALA A 206 8.93 16.77 -0.59
N ALA A 207 10.23 17.05 -0.43
CA ALA A 207 11.29 16.11 -0.73
C ALA A 207 11.32 14.90 0.21
N SER A 208 11.09 15.11 1.51
CA SER A 208 11.06 14.01 2.47
C SER A 208 9.96 12.99 2.17
N VAL A 209 8.78 13.42 1.68
CA VAL A 209 7.72 12.50 1.23
C VAL A 209 8.22 11.60 0.10
N THR A 210 8.88 12.16 -0.90
CA THR A 210 9.40 11.38 -2.04
C THR A 210 10.53 10.45 -1.61
N ILE A 211 11.39 10.89 -0.68
CA ILE A 211 12.45 10.05 -0.09
C ILE A 211 11.84 8.88 0.65
N LEU A 212 10.85 9.11 1.52
CA LEU A 212 10.17 8.05 2.27
C LEU A 212 9.52 7.02 1.35
N GLN A 213 8.83 7.46 0.30
CA GLN A 213 8.22 6.57 -0.71
C GLN A 213 9.27 5.75 -1.45
N THR A 214 10.40 6.36 -1.84
CA THR A 214 11.48 5.67 -2.54
C THR A 214 12.14 4.63 -1.64
N THR A 215 12.43 5.00 -0.38
CA THR A 215 12.97 4.09 0.62
C THR A 215 12.03 2.91 0.87
N GLN A 216 10.72 3.13 0.94
CA GLN A 216 9.73 2.05 1.08
C GLN A 216 9.85 1.02 -0.07
N MET A 217 10.05 1.46 -1.31
CA MET A 217 10.22 0.53 -2.43
C MET A 217 11.51 -0.28 -2.32
N LEU A 218 12.62 0.36 -1.92
CA LEU A 218 13.90 -0.31 -1.72
C LEU A 218 13.86 -1.35 -0.59
N VAL A 219 13.25 -0.98 0.56
CA VAL A 219 13.02 -1.93 1.66
C VAL A 219 12.13 -3.08 1.20
N GLY A 220 11.12 -2.80 0.37
CA GLY A 220 10.26 -3.85 -0.19
C GLY A 220 10.98 -4.85 -1.09
N VAL A 221 11.92 -4.37 -1.92
CA VAL A 221 12.82 -5.26 -2.70
C VAL A 221 13.69 -6.09 -1.76
N TYR A 222 14.30 -5.46 -0.75
CA TYR A 222 15.14 -6.15 0.24
C TYR A 222 14.38 -7.27 0.97
N LEU A 223 13.16 -7.01 1.44
CA LEU A 223 12.31 -8.01 2.08
C LEU A 223 11.97 -9.16 1.12
N SER A 224 11.60 -8.84 -0.12
CA SER A 224 11.27 -9.86 -1.14
C SER A 224 12.48 -10.76 -1.44
N VAL A 225 13.67 -10.19 -1.60
CA VAL A 225 14.92 -10.94 -1.79
C VAL A 225 15.24 -11.79 -0.57
N SER A 226 15.05 -11.25 0.64
CA SER A 226 15.31 -11.97 1.88
C SER A 226 14.42 -13.21 2.01
N VAL A 227 13.13 -13.10 1.71
CA VAL A 227 12.20 -14.25 1.70
C VAL A 227 12.60 -15.26 0.62
N ALA A 228 13.02 -14.79 -0.57
CA ALA A 228 13.47 -15.67 -1.65
C ALA A 228 14.74 -16.46 -1.27
N LEU A 229 15.73 -15.80 -0.68
CA LEU A 229 16.97 -16.44 -0.20
C LEU A 229 16.69 -17.45 0.91
N LEU A 230 15.78 -17.13 1.85
CA LEU A 230 15.40 -18.06 2.91
C LEU A 230 14.77 -19.32 2.36
N LYS A 231 13.83 -19.19 1.42
CA LYS A 231 13.17 -20.33 0.76
C LYS A 231 14.12 -21.16 -0.08
N PHE A 232 15.10 -20.53 -0.73
CA PHE A 232 16.08 -21.22 -1.55
C PHE A 232 17.09 -22.00 -0.68
N ASN A 233 17.58 -21.38 0.39
CA ASN A 233 18.59 -21.98 1.27
C ASN A 233 17.99 -22.99 2.26
N ASN A 234 16.73 -22.83 2.65
CA ASN A 234 16.04 -23.66 3.63
C ASN A 234 14.66 -24.07 3.08
N PRO A 235 14.60 -25.02 2.11
CA PRO A 235 13.35 -25.40 1.47
C PRO A 235 12.33 -26.02 2.44
N ASP A 236 12.81 -26.66 3.51
CA ASP A 236 11.95 -27.29 4.53
C ASP A 236 11.41 -26.27 5.55
N GLN A 237 11.89 -25.02 5.53
CA GLN A 237 11.44 -24.00 6.46
C GLN A 237 10.07 -23.44 6.04
N PRO A 238 9.03 -23.54 6.88
CA PRO A 238 7.73 -22.98 6.56
C PRO A 238 7.78 -21.44 6.48
N CYS A 239 7.22 -20.90 5.40
CA CYS A 239 7.12 -19.45 5.17
C CYS A 239 5.77 -19.13 4.51
N GLN A 240 4.94 -18.31 5.18
CA GLN A 240 3.58 -17.97 4.77
C GLN A 240 3.58 -16.99 3.58
N GLN A 241 3.97 -17.49 2.41
CA GLN A 241 3.89 -16.82 1.12
C GLN A 241 4.14 -17.87 0.04
N SER A 242 3.36 -17.96 -1.03
CA SER A 242 3.62 -18.88 -2.13
C SER A 242 4.78 -18.41 -3.01
N ASN A 243 5.41 -19.32 -3.76
CA ASN A 243 6.48 -18.94 -4.70
C ASN A 243 5.95 -18.05 -5.83
N GLN A 244 4.71 -18.28 -6.26
CA GLN A 244 4.03 -17.44 -7.25
C GLN A 244 3.82 -16.02 -6.71
N ASN A 245 3.26 -15.88 -5.51
CA ASN A 245 3.06 -14.58 -4.88
C ASN A 245 4.38 -13.83 -4.70
N LEU A 246 5.41 -14.53 -4.23
CA LEU A 246 6.75 -13.96 -4.06
C LEU A 246 7.36 -13.46 -5.37
N GLY A 247 7.23 -14.21 -6.46
CA GLY A 247 7.68 -13.78 -7.79
C GLY A 247 6.98 -12.52 -8.27
N ILE A 248 5.65 -12.44 -8.09
CA ILE A 248 4.85 -11.25 -8.42
C ILE A 248 5.28 -10.07 -7.54
N CYS A 249 5.44 -10.28 -6.23
CA CYS A 249 5.90 -9.27 -5.28
C CYS A 249 7.23 -8.66 -5.70
N PHE A 250 8.23 -9.50 -5.95
CA PHE A 250 9.57 -9.07 -6.35
C PHE A 250 9.52 -8.24 -7.65
N PHE A 251 8.81 -8.72 -8.67
CA PHE A 251 8.67 -8.00 -9.94
C PHE A 251 8.06 -6.61 -9.75
N ILE A 252 6.95 -6.50 -9.00
CA ILE A 252 6.28 -5.23 -8.75
C ILE A 252 7.19 -4.27 -7.98
N TYR A 253 7.79 -4.71 -6.88
CA TYR A 253 8.65 -3.84 -6.08
C TYR A 253 9.92 -3.43 -6.82
N ALA A 254 10.51 -4.29 -7.65
CA ALA A 254 11.65 -3.94 -8.50
C ALA A 254 11.28 -2.87 -9.53
N THR A 255 10.13 -3.01 -10.22
CA THR A 255 9.66 -2.00 -11.17
C THR A 255 9.35 -0.67 -10.49
N PHE A 256 8.73 -0.69 -9.31
CA PHE A 256 8.46 0.53 -8.54
C PHE A 256 9.74 1.19 -8.04
N ALA A 257 10.69 0.43 -7.49
CA ALA A 257 11.98 0.97 -7.08
C ALA A 257 12.65 1.72 -8.23
N PHE A 258 12.70 1.11 -9.43
CA PHE A 258 13.21 1.77 -10.63
C PHE A 258 12.46 3.06 -10.98
N LEU A 259 11.12 3.03 -11.01
CA LEU A 259 10.32 4.19 -11.38
C LEU A 259 10.41 5.34 -10.36
N PHE A 260 10.42 5.03 -9.07
CA PHE A 260 10.56 6.01 -7.99
C PHE A 260 11.96 6.62 -7.96
N MET A 261 13.01 5.81 -8.12
CA MET A 261 14.37 6.33 -8.28
C MET A 261 14.46 7.25 -9.50
N ARG A 262 13.93 6.84 -10.65
CA ARG A 262 13.90 7.68 -11.86
C ARG A 262 13.13 8.99 -11.63
N PHE A 263 12.01 8.95 -10.93
CA PHE A 263 11.25 10.15 -10.56
C PHE A 263 12.05 11.08 -9.65
N PHE A 264 12.68 10.53 -8.61
CA PHE A 264 13.50 11.25 -7.65
C PHE A 264 14.70 11.94 -8.34
N PHE A 265 15.45 11.20 -9.17
CA PHE A 265 16.56 11.78 -9.94
C PHE A 265 16.10 12.89 -10.89
N ARG A 266 14.97 12.71 -11.58
CA ARG A 266 14.44 13.75 -12.48
C ARG A 266 13.95 14.99 -11.74
N THR A 267 13.33 14.84 -10.57
CA THR A 267 12.76 15.97 -9.82
C THR A 267 13.83 16.75 -9.05
N TYR A 268 14.85 16.08 -8.49
CA TYR A 268 15.81 16.72 -7.57
C TYR A 268 17.21 16.91 -8.15
N PHE A 269 17.66 16.07 -9.09
CA PHE A 269 19.04 16.11 -9.62
C PHE A 269 19.13 16.53 -11.09
N SER A 270 18.09 16.34 -11.89
CA SER A 270 18.10 16.78 -13.28
C SER A 270 17.99 18.31 -13.38
N LYS A 271 18.93 18.94 -14.09
CA LYS A 271 18.98 20.39 -14.35
C LYS A 271 17.80 20.93 -15.18
N SER A 272 16.91 20.07 -15.68
CA SER A 272 15.79 20.46 -16.55
C SER A 272 14.77 21.41 -15.89
N GLY A 273 14.83 21.62 -14.57
CA GLY A 273 14.08 22.67 -13.85
C GLY A 273 14.82 23.98 -13.58
N LYS A 274 16.12 24.10 -13.90
CA LYS A 274 16.90 25.33 -13.71
C LYS A 274 17.00 26.20 -14.97
N GLU A 275 16.75 25.66 -16.17
CA GLU A 275 16.87 26.42 -17.43
C GLU A 275 15.62 27.21 -17.84
N LYS A 276 14.43 26.95 -17.28
CA LYS A 276 13.21 27.72 -17.60
C LYS A 276 13.01 29.01 -16.81
N LYS A 277 14.06 29.57 -16.21
CA LYS A 277 13.99 30.85 -15.48
C LYS A 277 14.77 31.99 -16.14
N ASN A 278 15.41 31.73 -17.29
CA ASN A 278 16.22 32.68 -18.05
C ASN A 278 15.85 32.68 -19.55
N GLU A 279 14.55 32.62 -19.87
CA GLU A 279 13.99 33.06 -21.15
C GLU A 279 12.69 33.84 -20.88
#